data_AF-A0A2E2CXR6-F1
#
_entry.id   AF-A0A2E2CXR6-F1
#
_cell.length_a   1.000
_cell.length_b   1.000
_cell.length_c   1.000
_cell.angle_alpha   90.00
_cell.angle_beta   90.00
_cell.angle_gamma   90.00
#
_symmetry.space_group_name_H-M   'P 1'
#
loop_
_entity.id
_entity.type
_entity.pdbx_description
1 polymer ?
#
loop_
_entity_poly.entity_id
_entity_poly.type
_entity_poly.pdbx_seq_one_letter_code
_entity_poly.pdbx_strand_id
1 'polypeptide(L)'
;MRDMTLDPIALRTAFGSYMTGVTVVTAMSPDSVPVGFTANSFTSVSLDPPLLLICPAKRLSSYDLFHTCTHFAVNILADDQSAISTLFASRTEDRFGKVNWRRDSWGSPLIGGATARFSCRVHNRVEAGDHDILIGEVLDFDISDKPGLGYASGGYFSRTLEHKAQTGVATEMEKRFVGGIISYKDQLLLTPTETGLRLPHFRVPARTSALDTLTHALDGTGIEIGAVYSIYTDTKANRSYTFYRAVAPSLKVANLGHFIPLETVPQALTGPMAERTIIERYILESQNQQFGLYVGDDEYGDLHPVHLVQKGN
;
A
#
# COMPACT_ATOMS: atom_id res chain seq x y z
N MET A 1 -9.97 40.23 -2.21
CA MET A 1 -9.48 38.98 -2.84
C MET A 1 -10.21 37.83 -2.17
N ARG A 2 -10.78 36.90 -2.94
CA ARG A 2 -11.60 35.82 -2.39
C ARG A 2 -10.73 34.90 -1.53
N ASP A 3 -11.01 34.89 -0.24
CA ASP A 3 -10.61 33.85 0.70
C ASP A 3 -11.37 32.58 0.32
N MET A 4 -10.86 31.83 -0.67
CA MET A 4 -11.21 30.43 -0.85
C MET A 4 -10.21 29.64 -0.03
N THR A 5 -10.54 29.41 1.23
CA THR A 5 -9.86 28.40 2.03
C THR A 5 -10.11 27.05 1.35
N LEU A 6 -9.11 26.56 0.62
CA LEU A 6 -9.13 25.21 0.06
C LEU A 6 -9.27 24.21 1.22
N ASP A 7 -10.16 23.23 1.07
CA ASP A 7 -10.26 22.13 2.04
C ASP A 7 -8.94 21.32 2.05
N PRO A 8 -8.21 21.27 3.17
CA PRO A 8 -6.94 20.53 3.26
C PRO A 8 -7.09 19.04 2.96
N ILE A 9 -8.24 18.43 3.25
CA ILE A 9 -8.50 17.01 2.97
C ILE A 9 -8.66 16.81 1.46
N ALA A 10 -9.49 17.63 0.80
CA ALA A 10 -9.64 17.59 -0.65
C ALA A 10 -8.32 17.84 -1.39
N LEU A 11 -7.52 18.82 -0.94
CA LEU A 11 -6.22 19.13 -1.54
C LEU A 11 -5.23 17.97 -1.37
N ARG A 12 -5.16 17.37 -0.17
CA ARG A 12 -4.32 16.18 0.07
C ARG A 12 -4.74 15.00 -0.79
N THR A 13 -6.04 14.77 -0.95
CA THR A 13 -6.58 13.73 -1.84
C THR A 13 -6.17 13.98 -3.28
N ALA A 14 -6.27 15.24 -3.75
CA ALA A 14 -5.84 15.61 -5.10
C ALA A 14 -4.35 15.36 -5.33
N PHE A 15 -3.46 15.77 -4.41
CA PHE A 15 -2.03 15.47 -4.51
C PHE A 15 -1.74 13.97 -4.48
N GLY A 16 -2.51 13.20 -3.70
CA GLY A 16 -2.39 11.75 -3.63
C GLY A 16 -2.64 11.04 -4.97
N SER A 17 -3.33 11.66 -5.92
CA SER A 17 -3.57 11.05 -7.25
C SER A 17 -2.30 10.88 -8.08
N TYR A 18 -1.22 11.62 -7.77
CA TYR A 18 0.07 11.44 -8.40
C TYR A 18 0.79 10.22 -7.80
N MET A 19 1.03 9.23 -8.66
CA MET A 19 1.69 7.98 -8.30
C MET A 19 3.18 8.21 -8.04
N THR A 20 3.69 7.71 -6.91
CA THR A 20 5.10 7.82 -6.54
C THR A 20 5.68 6.50 -6.06
N GLY A 21 7.01 6.43 -6.01
CA GLY A 21 7.69 5.43 -5.18
C GLY A 21 7.72 5.87 -3.72
N VAL A 22 8.06 4.93 -2.83
CA VAL A 22 8.23 5.21 -1.40
C VAL A 22 9.71 5.27 -1.05
N THR A 23 10.10 6.28 -0.28
CA THR A 23 11.48 6.41 0.21
C THR A 23 11.54 6.50 1.73
N VAL A 24 12.66 6.06 2.29
CA VAL A 24 13.08 6.43 3.64
C VAL A 24 14.30 7.33 3.54
N VAL A 25 14.15 8.55 4.05
CA VAL A 25 15.23 9.53 4.15
C VAL A 25 15.91 9.33 5.49
N THR A 26 17.23 9.25 5.49
CA THR A 26 18.02 8.98 6.68
C THR A 26 19.15 9.98 6.82
N ALA A 27 19.54 10.27 8.06
CA ALA A 27 20.70 11.07 8.38
C ALA A 27 21.28 10.59 9.72
N MET A 28 22.48 11.07 10.04
CA MET A 28 23.14 10.80 11.31
C MET A 28 23.17 12.07 12.15
N SER A 29 22.83 11.97 13.44
CA SER A 29 23.01 13.08 14.37
C SER A 29 24.50 13.30 14.69
N PRO A 30 24.86 14.48 15.24
CA PRO A 30 26.21 14.70 15.76
C PRO A 30 26.66 13.65 16.78
N ASP A 31 25.72 13.13 17.59
CA ASP A 31 25.97 12.10 18.60
C ASP A 31 25.96 10.67 18.02
N SER A 32 26.07 10.51 16.70
CA SER A 32 26.03 9.21 16.00
C SER A 32 24.73 8.41 16.20
N VAL A 33 23.62 9.11 16.44
CA VAL A 33 22.29 8.50 16.50
C VAL A 33 21.63 8.57 15.11
N PRO A 34 21.22 7.43 14.51
CA PRO A 34 20.57 7.45 13.21
C PRO A 34 19.14 7.97 13.34
N VAL A 35 18.74 8.84 12.42
CA VAL A 35 17.36 9.32 12.31
C VAL A 35 16.85 9.13 10.88
N GLY A 36 15.53 9.01 10.74
CA GLY A 36 14.94 8.90 9.43
C GLY A 36 13.42 9.00 9.45
N PHE A 37 12.88 9.29 8.27
CA PHE A 37 11.45 9.40 8.06
C PHE A 37 11.07 8.87 6.68
N THR A 38 9.85 8.36 6.58
CA THR A 38 9.26 7.98 5.30
C THR A 38 8.81 9.21 4.53
N ALA A 39 9.13 9.26 3.25
CA ALA A 39 8.72 10.32 2.35
C ALA A 39 8.42 9.78 0.95
N ASN A 40 7.45 10.40 0.28
CA ASN A 40 7.07 10.09 -1.08
C ASN A 40 7.08 11.34 -1.98
N SER A 41 7.71 12.43 -1.51
CA SER A 41 7.93 13.70 -2.22
C SER A 41 9.25 13.73 -3.01
N PHE A 42 9.85 12.55 -3.23
CA PHE A 42 11.13 12.41 -3.93
C PHE A 42 11.01 12.84 -5.38
N THR A 43 12.03 13.51 -5.90
CA THR A 43 12.16 13.82 -7.33
C THR A 43 13.63 13.88 -7.74
N SER A 44 13.97 13.24 -8.87
CA SER A 44 15.24 13.45 -9.55
C SER A 44 15.23 14.83 -10.22
N VAL A 45 16.27 15.64 -10.02
CA VAL A 45 16.28 17.06 -10.44
C VAL A 45 17.23 17.29 -11.59
N SER A 46 18.47 16.79 -11.51
CA SER A 46 19.51 17.04 -12.50
C SER A 46 20.45 15.84 -12.60
N LEU A 47 21.00 15.60 -13.80
CA LEU A 47 22.06 14.61 -14.02
C LEU A 47 23.46 15.22 -13.93
N ASP A 48 23.62 16.50 -14.29
CA ASP A 48 24.91 17.21 -14.21
C ASP A 48 24.69 18.68 -13.76
N PRO A 49 25.05 19.05 -12.52
CA PRO A 49 25.50 18.16 -11.45
C PRO A 49 24.37 17.19 -11.02
N PRO A 50 24.68 16.02 -10.43
CA PRO A 50 23.68 15.01 -10.09
C PRO A 50 22.89 15.47 -8.85
N LEU A 51 21.65 15.92 -9.06
CA LEU A 51 20.79 16.47 -8.00
C LEU A 51 19.48 15.70 -7.87
N LEU A 52 19.02 15.57 -6.62
CA LEU A 52 17.69 15.12 -6.24
C LEU A 52 17.08 16.06 -5.20
N LEU A 53 15.78 15.95 -4.97
CA LEU A 53 15.10 16.65 -3.88
C LEU A 53 14.18 15.75 -3.07
N ILE A 54 13.92 16.18 -1.84
CA ILE A 54 12.91 15.61 -0.93
C ILE A 54 12.34 16.71 -0.04
N CYS A 55 11.09 16.57 0.39
CA CYS A 55 10.43 17.62 1.20
C CYS A 55 10.18 17.16 2.65
N PRO A 56 11.10 17.40 3.61
CA PRO A 56 10.84 17.16 5.03
C PRO A 56 9.77 18.12 5.57
N ALA A 57 8.82 17.57 6.33
CA ALA A 57 7.81 18.39 7.00
C ALA A 57 8.39 19.06 8.25
N LYS A 58 8.02 20.31 8.52
CA LYS A 58 8.44 21.05 9.72
C LYS A 58 7.97 20.42 11.04
N ARG A 59 6.95 19.55 10.97
CA ARG A 59 6.40 18.80 12.10
C ARG A 59 7.14 17.50 12.45
N LEU A 60 8.15 17.10 11.67
CA LEU A 60 8.92 15.88 11.95
C LEU A 60 9.64 16.03 13.30
N SER A 61 9.67 14.98 14.11
CA SER A 61 10.48 14.97 15.34
C SER A 61 11.98 15.09 15.06
N SER A 62 12.40 14.70 13.85
CA SER A 62 13.77 14.83 13.36
C SER A 62 14.01 16.10 12.53
N TYR A 63 13.06 17.04 12.50
CA TYR A 63 13.14 18.22 11.63
C TYR A 63 14.42 19.04 11.87
N ASP A 64 14.75 19.37 13.12
CA ASP A 64 15.93 20.20 13.42
C ASP A 64 17.23 19.56 12.92
N LEU A 65 17.33 18.24 13.01
CA LEU A 65 18.45 17.49 12.46
C LEU A 65 18.46 17.54 10.94
N PHE A 66 17.32 17.31 10.29
CA PHE A 66 17.25 17.42 8.84
C PHE A 66 17.43 18.84 8.35
N HIS A 67 17.14 19.88 9.15
CA HIS A 67 17.35 21.29 8.84
C HIS A 67 18.82 21.69 8.91
N THR A 68 19.62 21.02 9.75
CA THR A 68 21.03 21.34 9.99
C THR A 68 22.02 20.32 9.42
N CYS A 69 21.56 19.14 8.97
CA CYS A 69 22.45 18.11 8.46
C CYS A 69 23.22 18.57 7.21
N THR A 70 24.43 18.02 7.04
CA THR A 70 25.27 18.24 5.86
C THR A 70 25.20 17.07 4.89
N HIS A 71 24.85 15.88 5.37
CA HIS A 71 24.70 14.66 4.59
C HIS A 71 23.42 13.94 4.98
N PHE A 72 22.84 13.25 3.99
CA PHE A 72 21.68 12.39 4.17
C PHE A 72 21.70 11.29 3.11
N ALA A 73 20.89 10.26 3.29
CA ALA A 73 20.64 9.28 2.26
C ALA A 73 19.15 9.17 1.93
N VAL A 74 18.85 8.81 0.69
CA VAL A 74 17.51 8.47 0.21
C VAL A 74 17.49 6.99 -0.15
N ASN A 75 16.63 6.23 0.51
CA ASN A 75 16.48 4.79 0.29
C ASN A 75 15.13 4.54 -0.39
N ILE A 76 15.13 4.26 -1.70
CA ILE A 76 13.93 3.87 -2.44
C ILE A 76 13.59 2.43 -2.06
N LEU A 77 12.44 2.25 -1.39
CA LEU A 77 12.05 0.98 -0.82
C LEU A 77 11.64 -0.03 -1.90
N ALA A 78 12.00 -1.29 -1.68
CA ALA A 78 11.51 -2.42 -2.47
C ALA A 78 10.07 -2.79 -2.07
N ASP A 79 9.37 -3.50 -2.96
CA ASP A 79 7.96 -3.85 -2.81
C ASP A 79 7.62 -4.68 -1.56
N ASP A 80 8.59 -5.43 -1.04
CA ASP A 80 8.52 -6.20 0.20
C ASP A 80 8.75 -5.36 1.47
N GLN A 81 8.94 -4.04 1.36
CA GLN A 81 9.35 -3.17 2.48
C GLN A 81 8.26 -2.20 2.97
N SER A 82 6.97 -2.54 2.77
CA SER A 82 5.85 -1.75 3.31
C SER A 82 5.93 -1.57 4.83
N ALA A 83 6.37 -2.60 5.56
CA ALA A 83 6.57 -2.55 7.00
C ALA A 83 7.63 -1.51 7.43
N ILE A 84 8.71 -1.38 6.65
CA ILE A 84 9.74 -0.36 6.87
C ILE A 84 9.16 1.03 6.63
N SER A 85 8.41 1.22 5.55
CA SER A 85 7.73 2.49 5.28
C SER A 85 6.81 2.90 6.44
N THR A 86 5.98 1.97 6.94
CA THR A 86 5.08 2.23 8.07
C THR A 86 5.85 2.56 9.35
N LEU A 87 6.93 1.82 9.63
CA LEU A 87 7.78 2.06 10.79
C LEU A 87 8.38 3.48 10.79
N PHE A 88 8.94 3.90 9.65
CA PHE A 88 9.58 5.21 9.49
C PHE A 88 8.60 6.38 9.34
N ALA A 89 7.31 6.10 9.11
CA ALA A 89 6.22 7.07 9.19
C ALA A 89 5.62 7.20 10.62
N SER A 90 5.85 6.21 11.49
CA SER A 90 5.28 6.15 12.84
C SER A 90 6.01 7.07 13.84
N ARG A 91 5.53 7.10 15.09
CA ARG A 91 6.20 7.78 16.22
C ARG A 91 7.07 6.84 17.08
N THR A 92 7.37 5.63 16.59
CA THR A 92 8.23 4.67 17.31
C THR A 92 9.60 5.30 17.59
N GLU A 93 10.12 5.14 18.82
CA GLU A 93 11.42 5.71 19.23
C GLU A 93 12.59 4.96 18.61
N ASP A 94 12.67 3.63 18.79
CA ASP A 94 13.74 2.81 18.21
C ASP A 94 13.30 2.17 16.87
N ARG A 95 13.40 2.96 15.79
CA ARG A 95 13.10 2.48 14.42
C ARG A 95 14.28 1.71 13.84
N PHE A 96 15.49 2.20 14.05
CA PHE A 96 16.71 1.63 13.47
C PHE A 96 17.12 0.30 14.12
N GLY A 97 16.71 0.02 15.37
CA GLY A 97 16.87 -1.29 15.98
C GLY A 97 15.96 -2.38 15.40
N LYS A 98 14.97 -2.02 14.58
CA LYS A 98 13.99 -2.95 13.98
C LYS A 98 14.22 -3.22 12.50
N VAL A 99 15.25 -2.63 11.90
CA VAL A 99 15.57 -2.79 10.47
C VAL A 99 17.06 -3.05 10.27
N ASN A 100 17.39 -3.79 9.23
CA ASN A 100 18.78 -3.92 8.80
C ASN A 100 19.22 -2.64 8.09
N TRP A 101 20.34 -2.06 8.53
CA TRP A 101 20.95 -0.91 7.88
C TRP A 101 22.47 -0.95 8.05
N ARG A 102 23.17 -0.20 7.21
CA ARG A 102 24.63 0.00 7.29
C ARG A 102 24.95 1.48 7.16
N ARG A 103 26.09 1.92 7.68
CA ARG A 103 26.61 3.27 7.43
C ARG A 103 27.34 3.30 6.08
N ASP A 104 27.14 4.35 5.30
CA ASP A 104 27.93 4.60 4.08
C ASP A 104 29.28 5.29 4.39
N SER A 105 30.05 5.59 3.35
CA SER A 105 31.33 6.30 3.44
C SER A 105 31.22 7.74 3.95
N TRP A 106 30.00 8.31 3.95
CA TRP A 106 29.69 9.69 4.34
C TRP A 106 28.98 9.77 5.70
N GLY A 107 28.78 8.65 6.38
CA GLY A 107 28.14 8.56 7.68
C GLY A 107 26.62 8.36 7.67
N SER A 108 25.97 8.38 6.50
CA SER A 108 24.52 8.27 6.38
C SER A 108 24.03 6.81 6.49
N PRO A 109 22.90 6.54 7.18
CA PRO A 109 22.32 5.20 7.24
C PRO A 109 21.73 4.75 5.90
N LEU A 110 22.14 3.60 5.39
CA LEU A 110 21.58 2.93 4.22
C LEU A 110 20.74 1.74 4.65
N ILE A 111 19.45 1.75 4.30
CA ILE A 111 18.50 0.67 4.60
C ILE A 111 18.85 -0.56 3.76
N GLY A 112 18.89 -1.74 4.40
CA GLY A 112 19.11 -3.01 3.71
C GLY A 112 17.91 -3.41 2.86
N GLY A 113 18.16 -3.98 1.67
CA GLY A 113 17.10 -4.51 0.80
C GLY A 113 16.32 -3.48 -0.02
N ALA A 114 16.67 -2.19 0.06
CA ALA A 114 16.12 -1.13 -0.78
C ALA A 114 16.41 -1.36 -2.28
N THR A 115 15.48 -0.96 -3.16
CA THR A 115 15.65 -1.02 -4.62
C THR A 115 16.78 -0.11 -5.10
N ALA A 116 16.87 1.09 -4.56
CA ALA A 116 17.95 2.03 -4.86
C ALA A 116 18.30 2.87 -3.64
N ARG A 117 19.55 3.29 -3.54
CA ARG A 117 20.05 4.11 -2.43
C ARG A 117 20.95 5.20 -2.97
N PHE A 118 20.78 6.41 -2.46
CA PHE A 118 21.55 7.59 -2.84
C PHE A 118 22.18 8.21 -1.61
N SER A 119 23.49 8.33 -1.59
CA SER A 119 24.24 9.09 -0.58
C SER A 119 24.38 10.52 -1.06
N CYS A 120 23.95 11.48 -0.25
CA CYS A 120 23.82 12.87 -0.66
C CYS A 120 24.57 13.81 0.28
N ARG A 121 25.18 14.84 -0.30
CA ARG A 121 25.54 16.08 0.40
C ARG A 121 24.41 17.08 0.21
N VAL A 122 24.07 17.84 1.25
CA VAL A 122 23.09 18.93 1.13
C VAL A 122 23.65 20.00 0.20
N HIS A 123 22.94 20.23 -0.90
CA HIS A 123 23.26 21.24 -1.90
C HIS A 123 22.55 22.56 -1.59
N ASN A 124 21.25 22.50 -1.27
CA ASN A 124 20.46 23.67 -0.91
C ASN A 124 19.21 23.31 -0.08
N ARG A 125 18.63 24.32 0.58
CA ARG A 125 17.39 24.25 1.36
C ARG A 125 16.51 25.43 0.96
N VAL A 126 15.24 25.16 0.66
CA VAL A 126 14.29 26.20 0.29
C VAL A 126 13.07 26.08 1.20
N GLU A 127 12.73 27.16 1.90
CA GLU A 127 11.49 27.19 2.70
C GLU A 127 10.27 27.15 1.78
N ALA A 128 9.33 26.24 2.06
CA ALA A 128 8.16 26.00 1.21
C ALA A 128 6.91 25.73 2.05
N GLY A 129 6.47 26.74 2.81
CA GLY A 129 5.29 26.64 3.66
C GLY A 129 5.52 25.76 4.89
N ASP A 130 4.72 24.71 5.04
CA ASP A 130 4.79 23.75 6.15
C ASP A 130 5.84 22.64 5.94
N HIS A 131 6.58 22.71 4.82
CA HIS A 131 7.73 21.86 4.50
C HIS A 131 8.94 22.73 4.12
N ASP A 132 10.12 22.12 4.13
CA ASP A 132 11.28 22.61 3.39
C ASP A 132 11.47 21.73 2.15
N ILE A 133 12.10 22.27 1.10
CA ILE A 133 12.65 21.49 0.00
C ILE A 133 14.14 21.29 0.28
N LEU A 134 14.53 20.05 0.52
CA LEU A 134 15.91 19.65 0.71
C LEU A 134 16.47 19.13 -0.61
N ILE A 135 17.44 19.85 -1.17
CA ILE A 135 18.12 19.48 -2.42
C ILE A 135 19.46 18.84 -2.07
N GLY A 136 19.69 17.63 -2.57
CA GLY A 136 20.92 16.87 -2.37
C GLY A 136 21.71 16.69 -3.66
N GLU A 137 23.02 16.87 -3.57
CA GLU A 137 23.98 16.43 -4.58
C GLU A 137 24.37 14.99 -4.30
N VAL A 138 24.19 14.11 -5.28
CA VAL A 138 24.47 12.68 -5.17
C VAL A 138 25.97 12.45 -5.22
N LEU A 139 26.52 11.88 -4.14
CA LEU A 139 27.94 11.53 -4.02
C LEU A 139 28.21 10.06 -4.40
N ASP A 140 27.24 9.19 -4.14
CA ASP A 140 27.32 7.76 -4.44
C ASP A 140 25.89 7.20 -4.56
N PHE A 141 25.73 6.11 -5.31
CA PHE A 141 24.45 5.40 -5.40
C PHE A 141 24.64 3.92 -5.71
N ASP A 142 23.69 3.11 -5.27
CA ASP A 142 23.59 1.71 -5.67
C ASP A 142 22.15 1.33 -5.99
N ILE A 143 21.99 0.28 -6.81
CA ILE A 143 20.70 -0.27 -7.21
C ILE A 143 20.68 -1.78 -7.01
N SER A 144 19.48 -2.34 -6.87
CA SER A 144 19.22 -3.76 -6.96
C SER A 144 18.12 -4.04 -7.98
N ASP A 145 17.97 -5.31 -8.37
CA ASP A 145 16.94 -5.74 -9.32
C ASP A 145 15.54 -5.86 -8.68
N LYS A 146 15.40 -5.51 -7.39
CA LYS A 146 14.12 -5.58 -6.69
C LYS A 146 13.15 -4.51 -7.22
N PRO A 147 11.90 -4.88 -7.52
CA PRO A 147 10.88 -3.90 -7.88
C PRO A 147 10.57 -2.97 -6.72
N GLY A 148 10.35 -1.68 -7.02
CA GLY A 148 10.08 -0.65 -6.01
C GLY A 148 8.66 -0.71 -5.43
N LEU A 149 8.53 -0.30 -4.17
CA LEU A 149 7.25 -0.06 -3.52
C LEU A 149 6.61 1.22 -4.07
N GLY A 150 5.39 1.08 -4.59
CA GLY A 150 4.58 2.19 -5.08
C GLY A 150 3.68 2.78 -4.00
N TYR A 151 3.31 4.05 -4.15
CA TYR A 151 2.29 4.74 -3.37
C TYR A 151 1.39 5.60 -4.27
N ALA A 152 0.07 5.42 -4.17
CA ALA A 152 -0.91 6.20 -4.91
C ALA A 152 -2.21 6.31 -4.12
N SER A 153 -2.84 7.48 -4.20
CA SER A 153 -4.14 7.80 -3.60
C SER A 153 -4.24 7.50 -2.08
N GLY A 154 -3.12 7.45 -1.36
CA GLY A 154 -3.09 7.14 0.07
C GLY A 154 -2.71 5.69 0.41
N GLY A 155 -2.43 4.84 -0.59
CA GLY A 155 -2.13 3.42 -0.42
C GLY A 155 -0.85 2.93 -1.11
N TYR A 156 -0.31 1.80 -0.66
CA TYR A 156 0.80 1.11 -1.32
C TYR A 156 0.31 0.27 -2.50
N PHE A 157 1.15 0.14 -3.53
CA PHE A 157 0.95 -0.83 -4.62
C PHE A 157 2.30 -1.46 -5.00
N SER A 158 2.26 -2.66 -5.62
CA SER A 158 3.46 -3.37 -6.07
C SER A 158 3.25 -3.88 -7.48
N ARG A 159 4.23 -3.61 -8.35
CA ARG A 159 4.29 -4.18 -9.70
C ARG A 159 4.40 -5.69 -9.68
N THR A 160 5.00 -6.31 -8.66
CA THR A 160 5.15 -7.77 -8.55
C THR A 160 3.85 -8.44 -8.15
N LEU A 161 3.06 -7.82 -7.28
CA LEU A 161 1.77 -8.36 -6.84
C LEU A 161 0.71 -8.20 -7.93
N GLU A 162 0.71 -7.06 -8.62
CA GLU A 162 -0.13 -6.83 -9.81
C GLU A 162 0.30 -7.74 -10.97
N HIS A 163 1.60 -7.93 -11.19
CA HIS A 163 2.12 -8.91 -12.14
C HIS A 163 1.78 -10.35 -11.71
N LYS A 164 1.92 -10.76 -10.44
CA LYS A 164 1.46 -12.09 -9.98
C LYS A 164 -0.04 -12.29 -10.20
N ALA A 165 -0.85 -11.26 -9.97
CA ALA A 165 -2.29 -11.29 -10.23
C ALA A 165 -2.64 -11.32 -11.74
N GLN A 166 -1.85 -10.64 -12.58
CA GLN A 166 -2.06 -10.49 -14.03
C GLN A 166 -1.39 -11.56 -14.91
N THR A 167 -0.18 -12.01 -14.60
CA THR A 167 0.64 -12.94 -15.42
C THR A 167 0.67 -14.37 -14.92
N GLY A 168 0.20 -14.62 -13.69
CA GLY A 168 -0.20 -15.97 -13.27
C GLY A 168 0.85 -17.06 -13.48
N VAL A 169 2.09 -16.87 -13.01
CA VAL A 169 3.00 -18.01 -12.81
C VAL A 169 2.70 -18.61 -11.44
N ALA A 170 1.53 -19.23 -11.31
CA ALA A 170 1.30 -20.24 -10.29
C ALA A 170 2.05 -21.50 -10.72
N THR A 171 2.66 -22.21 -9.77
CA THR A 171 3.10 -23.58 -10.02
C THR A 171 1.88 -24.39 -10.48
N GLU A 172 2.04 -25.32 -11.43
CA GLU A 172 0.94 -26.02 -12.12
C GLU A 172 -0.11 -26.72 -11.21
N MET A 173 0.11 -26.78 -9.88
CA MET A 173 -0.73 -27.46 -8.90
C MET A 173 -1.59 -26.55 -8.00
N GLU A 174 -1.41 -25.23 -8.00
CA GLU A 174 -2.15 -24.33 -7.10
C GLU A 174 -3.56 -23.98 -7.62
N LYS A 175 -4.60 -24.09 -6.76
CA LYS A 175 -5.98 -23.75 -7.12
C LYS A 175 -6.28 -22.29 -6.79
N ARG A 176 -6.48 -21.47 -7.83
CA ARG A 176 -6.73 -20.04 -7.70
C ARG A 176 -8.23 -19.72 -7.64
N PHE A 177 -8.60 -18.78 -6.79
CA PHE A 177 -9.96 -18.26 -6.63
C PHE A 177 -9.94 -16.73 -6.61
N VAL A 178 -10.98 -16.12 -7.18
CA VAL A 178 -11.21 -14.67 -7.13
C VAL A 178 -12.61 -14.40 -6.63
N GLY A 179 -12.79 -13.40 -5.78
CA GLY A 179 -14.08 -13.05 -5.20
C GLY A 179 -14.27 -11.56 -4.98
N GLY A 180 -15.45 -11.21 -4.47
CA GLY A 180 -15.82 -9.85 -4.15
C GLY A 180 -16.31 -9.70 -2.71
N ILE A 181 -15.78 -8.72 -1.98
CA ILE A 181 -16.46 -8.15 -0.82
C ILE A 181 -17.49 -7.16 -1.36
N ILE A 182 -18.67 -7.69 -1.69
CA ILE A 182 -19.73 -6.96 -2.38
C ILE A 182 -20.63 -6.32 -1.33
N SER A 183 -20.61 -4.99 -1.26
CA SER A 183 -21.36 -4.20 -0.29
C SER A 183 -22.58 -3.52 -0.90
N TYR A 184 -23.61 -3.35 -0.09
CA TYR A 184 -24.72 -2.43 -0.37
C TYR A 184 -25.15 -1.79 0.95
N LYS A 185 -24.85 -0.49 1.11
CA LYS A 185 -24.97 0.20 2.41
C LYS A 185 -24.20 -0.59 3.49
N ASP A 186 -24.77 -0.73 4.68
CA ASP A 186 -24.17 -1.47 5.80
C ASP A 186 -24.45 -2.98 5.73
N GLN A 187 -24.39 -3.57 4.53
CA GLN A 187 -24.60 -5.00 4.32
C GLN A 187 -23.58 -5.57 3.34
N LEU A 188 -23.20 -6.84 3.54
CA LEU A 188 -22.35 -7.61 2.64
C LEU A 188 -23.12 -8.78 2.05
N LEU A 189 -22.91 -9.03 0.75
CA LEU A 189 -23.42 -10.21 0.07
C LEU A 189 -22.62 -11.45 0.50
N LEU A 190 -23.29 -12.46 1.03
CA LEU A 190 -22.72 -13.79 1.24
C LEU A 190 -23.40 -14.83 0.31
N THR A 191 -22.60 -15.73 -0.23
CA THR A 191 -23.04 -16.83 -1.09
C THR A 191 -23.18 -18.12 -0.26
N PRO A 192 -24.31 -18.84 -0.38
CA PRO A 192 -24.45 -20.19 0.15
C PRO A 192 -23.47 -21.18 -0.50
N THR A 193 -22.82 -21.98 0.32
CA THR A 193 -21.95 -23.10 -0.08
C THR A 193 -22.38 -24.36 0.65
N GLU A 194 -21.84 -25.52 0.27
CA GLU A 194 -22.11 -26.80 0.93
C GLU A 194 -21.81 -26.75 2.45
N THR A 195 -20.85 -25.92 2.86
CA THR A 195 -20.39 -25.81 4.25
C THR A 195 -20.92 -24.56 4.96
N GLY A 196 -21.91 -23.87 4.40
CA GLY A 196 -22.51 -22.65 4.96
C GLY A 196 -22.22 -21.39 4.13
N LEU A 197 -22.08 -20.22 4.76
CA LEU A 197 -21.98 -18.94 4.05
C LEU A 197 -20.53 -18.47 3.89
N ARG A 198 -20.20 -17.99 2.69
CA ARG A 198 -18.87 -17.49 2.30
C ARG A 198 -18.99 -16.18 1.55
N LEU A 199 -17.87 -15.47 1.43
CA LEU A 199 -17.78 -14.39 0.44
C LEU A 199 -17.95 -14.96 -0.98
N PRO A 200 -18.66 -14.28 -1.89
CA PRO A 200 -18.78 -14.69 -3.28
C PRO A 200 -17.41 -14.84 -3.93
N HIS A 201 -17.10 -16.04 -4.42
CA HIS A 201 -15.84 -16.34 -5.09
C HIS A 201 -16.00 -17.40 -6.19
N PHE A 202 -15.11 -17.34 -7.16
CA PHE A 202 -15.13 -18.13 -8.38
C PHE A 202 -13.74 -18.71 -8.64
N ARG A 203 -13.69 -19.93 -9.16
CA ARG A 203 -12.42 -20.56 -9.52
C ARG A 203 -11.84 -19.86 -10.74
N VAL A 204 -10.57 -19.45 -10.65
CA VAL A 204 -9.84 -18.84 -11.78
C VAL A 204 -9.31 -19.96 -12.67
N PRO A 205 -9.73 -20.04 -13.95
CA PRO A 205 -9.19 -21.02 -14.88
C PRO A 205 -7.70 -20.80 -15.12
N ALA A 206 -6.99 -21.86 -15.51
CA ALA A 206 -5.61 -21.75 -15.92
C ALA A 206 -5.46 -20.71 -17.04
N ARG A 207 -4.39 -19.90 -16.99
CA ARG A 207 -4.07 -18.85 -18.00
C ARG A 207 -5.10 -17.72 -18.13
N THR A 208 -6.02 -17.58 -17.18
CA THR A 208 -6.96 -16.44 -17.11
C THR A 208 -6.58 -15.52 -15.96
N SER A 209 -6.82 -14.21 -16.10
CA SER A 209 -6.61 -13.28 -15.00
C SER A 209 -7.72 -13.39 -13.95
N ALA A 210 -7.40 -13.06 -12.70
CA ALA A 210 -8.39 -13.02 -11.62
C ALA A 210 -9.47 -11.97 -11.91
N LEU A 211 -9.07 -10.78 -12.37
CA LEU A 211 -10.02 -9.69 -12.65
C LEU A 211 -10.96 -10.02 -13.80
N ASP A 212 -10.47 -10.64 -14.88
CA ASP A 212 -11.33 -11.03 -16.01
C ASP A 212 -12.34 -12.10 -15.57
N THR A 213 -11.89 -13.08 -14.76
CA THR A 213 -12.78 -14.11 -14.21
C THR A 213 -13.89 -13.48 -13.35
N LEU A 214 -13.53 -12.52 -12.48
CA LEU A 214 -14.51 -11.84 -11.64
C LEU A 214 -15.46 -10.96 -12.47
N THR A 215 -14.93 -10.24 -13.45
CA THR A 215 -15.73 -9.39 -14.35
C THR A 215 -16.75 -10.22 -15.11
N HIS A 216 -16.33 -11.36 -15.65
CA HIS A 216 -17.23 -12.28 -16.34
C HIS A 216 -18.28 -12.89 -15.40
N ALA A 217 -17.88 -13.26 -14.17
CA ALA A 217 -18.80 -13.85 -13.21
C ALA A 217 -19.86 -12.86 -12.67
N LEU A 218 -19.56 -11.56 -12.69
CA LEU A 218 -20.46 -10.50 -12.26
C LEU A 218 -21.18 -9.79 -13.42
N ASP A 219 -21.02 -10.29 -14.65
CA ASP A 219 -21.65 -9.68 -15.83
C ASP A 219 -23.18 -9.65 -15.69
N GLY A 220 -23.80 -8.54 -16.11
CA GLY A 220 -25.24 -8.32 -16.01
C GLY A 220 -25.79 -8.07 -14.58
N THR A 221 -24.96 -8.10 -13.54
CA THR A 221 -25.41 -7.85 -12.15
C THR A 221 -25.47 -6.37 -11.77
N GLY A 222 -24.77 -5.52 -12.53
CA GLY A 222 -24.58 -4.10 -12.21
C GLY A 222 -23.65 -3.84 -11.02
N ILE A 223 -22.95 -4.87 -10.50
CA ILE A 223 -21.96 -4.70 -9.45
C ILE A 223 -20.72 -3.99 -10.02
N GLU A 224 -20.30 -2.92 -9.35
CA GLU A 224 -19.08 -2.20 -9.68
C GLU A 224 -17.89 -2.80 -8.94
N ILE A 225 -16.93 -3.35 -9.69
CA ILE A 225 -15.69 -3.92 -9.14
C ILE A 225 -14.71 -2.78 -8.86
N GLY A 226 -14.31 -2.69 -7.60
CA GLY A 226 -13.31 -1.76 -7.11
C GLY A 226 -11.91 -2.38 -7.05
N ALA A 227 -11.12 -1.99 -6.06
CA ALA A 227 -9.72 -2.40 -5.98
C ALA A 227 -9.58 -3.69 -5.19
N VAL A 228 -8.48 -4.39 -5.43
CA VAL A 228 -8.10 -5.56 -4.63
C VAL A 228 -8.02 -5.17 -3.15
N TYR A 229 -8.66 -5.98 -2.31
CA TYR A 229 -8.75 -5.79 -0.87
C TYR A 229 -7.96 -6.84 -0.10
N SER A 230 -7.91 -8.07 -0.61
CA SER A 230 -7.10 -9.10 0.01
C SER A 230 -6.57 -10.08 -1.01
N ILE A 231 -5.37 -10.56 -0.76
CA ILE A 231 -4.78 -11.74 -1.37
C ILE A 231 -4.35 -12.62 -0.21
N TYR A 232 -4.87 -13.85 -0.12
CA TYR A 232 -4.35 -14.78 0.86
C TYR A 232 -4.21 -16.19 0.32
N THR A 233 -3.30 -16.95 0.90
CA THR A 233 -3.05 -18.35 0.54
C THR A 233 -3.47 -19.26 1.68
N ASP A 234 -4.40 -20.18 1.42
CA ASP A 234 -4.66 -21.32 2.27
C ASP A 234 -3.60 -22.38 1.97
N THR A 235 -2.54 -22.43 2.78
CA THR A 235 -1.39 -23.31 2.56
C THR A 235 -1.78 -24.77 2.73
N LYS A 236 -2.67 -25.07 3.68
CA LYS A 236 -3.18 -26.41 3.96
C LYS A 236 -3.98 -26.97 2.78
N ALA A 237 -4.79 -26.14 2.13
CA ALA A 237 -5.61 -26.55 0.98
C ALA A 237 -4.94 -26.35 -0.38
N ASN A 238 -3.75 -25.72 -0.42
CA ASN A 238 -3.05 -25.26 -1.62
C ASN A 238 -3.96 -24.39 -2.53
N ARG A 239 -4.58 -23.38 -1.93
CA ARG A 239 -5.51 -22.46 -2.61
C ARG A 239 -5.13 -21.01 -2.37
N SER A 240 -5.07 -20.20 -3.42
CA SER A 240 -5.02 -18.74 -3.28
C SER A 240 -6.37 -18.11 -3.55
N TYR A 241 -6.66 -17.06 -2.79
CA TYR A 241 -7.85 -16.24 -2.92
C TYR A 241 -7.45 -14.79 -3.14
N THR A 242 -8.10 -14.14 -4.10
CA THR A 242 -8.01 -12.69 -4.29
C THR A 242 -9.40 -12.09 -4.16
N PHE A 243 -9.64 -11.22 -3.18
CA PHE A 243 -10.90 -10.52 -3.03
C PHE A 243 -10.77 -9.06 -3.43
N TYR A 244 -11.71 -8.59 -4.25
CA TYR A 244 -11.87 -7.18 -4.61
C TYR A 244 -12.96 -6.55 -3.76
N ARG A 245 -12.82 -5.26 -3.42
CA ARG A 245 -13.99 -4.48 -2.98
C ARG A 245 -14.93 -4.33 -4.15
N ALA A 246 -16.22 -4.44 -3.91
CA ALA A 246 -17.23 -4.21 -4.92
C ALA A 246 -18.49 -3.59 -4.31
N VAL A 247 -19.24 -2.87 -5.12
CA VAL A 247 -20.47 -2.19 -4.70
C VAL A 247 -21.62 -2.68 -5.56
N ALA A 248 -22.64 -3.23 -4.92
CA ALA A 248 -23.86 -3.63 -5.60
C ALA A 248 -24.80 -2.43 -5.77
N PRO A 249 -25.62 -2.40 -6.84
CA PRO A 249 -26.56 -1.30 -7.09
C PRO A 249 -27.83 -1.43 -6.25
N SER A 250 -28.14 -2.64 -5.75
CA SER A 250 -29.33 -2.91 -4.93
C SER A 250 -29.17 -4.18 -4.08
N LEU A 251 -30.10 -4.40 -3.14
CA LEU A 251 -30.20 -5.67 -2.38
C LEU A 251 -30.59 -6.88 -3.24
N LYS A 252 -31.10 -6.65 -4.45
CA LYS A 252 -31.48 -7.73 -5.37
C LYS A 252 -30.37 -7.95 -6.38
N VAL A 253 -29.51 -8.91 -6.08
CA VAL A 253 -28.51 -9.41 -7.02
C VAL A 253 -28.86 -10.86 -7.34
N ALA A 254 -29.29 -11.12 -8.56
CA ALA A 254 -29.80 -12.42 -8.94
C ALA A 254 -28.71 -13.50 -8.78
N ASN A 255 -29.07 -14.61 -8.13
CA ASN A 255 -28.31 -15.86 -8.08
C ASN A 255 -26.89 -15.81 -7.46
N LEU A 256 -26.51 -14.73 -6.76
CA LEU A 256 -25.20 -14.65 -6.10
C LEU A 256 -25.26 -14.87 -4.58
N GLY A 257 -26.41 -14.67 -3.94
CA GLY A 257 -26.55 -14.91 -2.50
C GLY A 257 -27.51 -13.96 -1.80
N HIS A 258 -27.26 -13.71 -0.52
CA HIS A 258 -28.09 -12.85 0.33
C HIS A 258 -27.24 -11.79 1.03
N PHE A 259 -27.77 -10.57 1.13
CA PHE A 259 -27.14 -9.51 1.91
C PHE A 259 -27.37 -9.73 3.41
N ILE A 260 -26.32 -9.55 4.19
CA ILE A 260 -26.29 -9.73 5.63
C ILE A 260 -25.78 -8.43 6.28
N PRO A 261 -26.41 -7.96 7.39
CA PRO A 261 -25.94 -6.79 8.13
C PRO A 261 -24.48 -6.90 8.52
N LEU A 262 -23.71 -5.86 8.22
CA LEU A 262 -22.25 -5.81 8.27
C LEU A 262 -21.69 -6.31 9.62
N GLU A 263 -22.32 -5.90 10.72
CA GLU A 263 -21.96 -6.26 12.10
C GLU A 263 -22.18 -7.74 12.45
N THR A 264 -23.02 -8.45 11.68
CA THR A 264 -23.34 -9.87 11.89
C THR A 264 -22.59 -10.81 10.94
N VAL A 265 -21.89 -10.26 9.94
CA VAL A 265 -21.18 -11.04 8.92
C VAL A 265 -20.10 -11.95 9.53
N PRO A 266 -19.25 -11.51 10.48
CA PRO A 266 -18.21 -12.38 11.05
C PRO A 266 -18.76 -13.66 11.67
N GLN A 267 -19.94 -13.59 12.31
CA GLN A 267 -20.62 -14.73 12.91
C GLN A 267 -21.33 -15.61 11.86
N ALA A 268 -21.82 -15.00 10.78
CA ALA A 268 -22.48 -15.73 9.69
C ALA A 268 -21.49 -16.51 8.81
N LEU A 269 -20.23 -16.08 8.71
CA LEU A 269 -19.21 -16.73 7.89
C LEU A 269 -18.82 -18.10 8.45
N THR A 270 -18.94 -19.12 7.60
CA THR A 270 -18.49 -20.49 7.90
C THR A 270 -17.17 -20.85 7.20
N GLY A 271 -16.52 -19.86 6.59
CA GLY A 271 -15.23 -20.00 5.91
C GLY A 271 -14.02 -20.13 6.82
N PRO A 272 -12.81 -20.26 6.22
CA PRO A 272 -11.54 -20.24 6.92
C PRO A 272 -11.41 -19.00 7.81
N MET A 273 -10.60 -19.11 8.87
CA MET A 273 -10.37 -18.00 9.81
C MET A 273 -9.87 -16.74 9.10
N ALA A 274 -9.05 -16.89 8.05
CA ALA A 274 -8.59 -15.79 7.20
C ALA A 274 -9.73 -14.94 6.62
N GLU A 275 -10.82 -15.54 6.14
CA GLU A 275 -11.97 -14.76 5.63
C GLU A 275 -12.65 -13.95 6.73
N ARG A 276 -12.77 -14.52 7.94
CA ARG A 276 -13.32 -13.79 9.09
C ARG A 276 -12.43 -12.62 9.46
N THR A 277 -11.11 -12.82 9.55
CA THR A 277 -10.14 -11.76 9.83
C THR A 277 -10.18 -10.65 8.77
N ILE A 278 -10.29 -11.01 7.48
CA ILE A 278 -10.44 -10.06 6.37
C ILE A 278 -11.72 -9.23 6.53
N ILE A 279 -12.83 -9.84 6.94
CA ILE A 279 -14.11 -9.13 7.11
C ILE A 279 -14.15 -8.29 8.39
N GLU A 280 -13.70 -8.80 9.53
CA GLU A 280 -13.59 -8.01 10.77
C GLU A 280 -12.77 -6.73 10.52
N ARG A 281 -11.69 -6.87 9.74
CA ARG A 281 -10.91 -5.73 9.28
C ARG A 281 -11.70 -4.82 8.34
N TYR A 282 -12.39 -5.37 7.35
CA TYR A 282 -13.21 -4.58 6.41
C TYR A 282 -14.26 -3.74 7.16
N ILE A 283 -14.87 -4.30 8.21
CA ILE A 283 -15.83 -3.61 9.07
C ILE A 283 -15.16 -2.41 9.75
N LEU A 284 -14.00 -2.60 10.38
CA LEU A 284 -13.24 -1.53 11.02
C LEU A 284 -12.83 -0.43 10.02
N GLU A 285 -12.40 -0.83 8.82
CA GLU A 285 -11.94 0.07 7.75
C GLU A 285 -13.09 0.86 7.11
N SER A 286 -14.26 0.24 6.99
CA SER A 286 -15.46 0.86 6.39
C SER A 286 -15.97 2.07 7.17
N GLN A 287 -15.77 2.09 8.50
CA GLN A 287 -16.17 3.20 9.37
C GLN A 287 -15.43 4.50 9.03
N ASN A 288 -14.19 4.39 8.57
CA ASN A 288 -13.33 5.53 8.26
C ASN A 288 -13.07 5.69 6.75
N GLN A 289 -13.70 4.86 5.91
CA GLN A 289 -13.50 4.80 4.45
C GLN A 289 -12.01 4.69 4.03
N GLN A 290 -11.19 4.12 4.89
CA GLN A 290 -9.76 3.89 4.66
C GLN A 290 -9.52 2.41 4.56
N PHE A 291 -9.23 1.94 3.36
CA PHE A 291 -9.12 0.51 3.09
C PHE A 291 -7.69 0.16 2.69
N GLY A 292 -7.25 -1.03 3.09
CA GLY A 292 -6.01 -1.61 2.59
C GLY A 292 -6.15 -2.97 1.92
N LEU A 293 -5.29 -3.27 0.97
CA LEU A 293 -4.89 -4.62 0.61
C LEU A 293 -4.29 -5.38 1.79
N TYR A 294 -4.89 -6.50 2.13
CA TYR A 294 -4.28 -7.57 2.92
C TYR A 294 -3.44 -8.48 2.02
N VAL A 295 -2.23 -8.86 2.41
CA VAL A 295 -1.50 -9.97 1.76
C VAL A 295 -1.03 -10.95 2.82
N GLY A 296 -1.45 -12.21 2.77
CA GLY A 296 -1.08 -13.18 3.79
C GLY A 296 -1.28 -14.64 3.41
N ASP A 297 -1.20 -15.51 4.41
CA ASP A 297 -1.58 -16.91 4.35
C ASP A 297 -2.63 -17.24 5.44
N ASP A 298 -2.89 -18.52 5.72
CA ASP A 298 -3.85 -18.95 6.73
C ASP A 298 -3.39 -18.72 8.18
N GLU A 299 -2.14 -18.29 8.41
CA GLU A 299 -1.53 -18.11 9.73
C GLU A 299 -0.98 -16.67 9.96
N TYR A 300 -0.51 -15.98 8.93
CA TYR A 300 0.13 -14.65 8.99
C TYR A 300 -0.29 -13.73 7.82
N GLY A 301 -0.30 -12.41 8.00
CA GLY A 301 -0.49 -11.49 6.88
C GLY A 301 -0.13 -10.03 7.13
N ASP A 302 0.31 -9.37 6.07
CA ASP A 302 0.75 -7.98 6.00
C ASP A 302 -0.35 -7.05 5.46
N LEU A 303 -0.37 -5.82 5.99
CA LEU A 303 -1.32 -4.76 5.63
C LEU A 303 -0.68 -3.75 4.68
N HIS A 304 -1.31 -3.52 3.53
CA HIS A 304 -0.93 -2.55 2.51
C HIS A 304 -2.14 -1.64 2.23
N PRO A 305 -2.13 -0.31 2.41
CA PRO A 305 -3.30 0.51 2.10
C PRO A 305 -3.61 0.52 0.58
N VAL A 306 -4.88 0.61 0.14
CA VAL A 306 -5.28 0.62 -1.29
C VAL A 306 -6.40 1.63 -1.53
N HIS A 307 -6.18 2.56 -2.46
CA HIS A 307 -7.21 3.51 -2.86
C HIS A 307 -7.60 3.40 -4.34
N LEU A 308 -8.91 3.43 -4.55
CA LEU A 308 -9.61 3.34 -5.82
C LEU A 308 -9.58 4.67 -6.57
N VAL A 309 -9.32 4.60 -7.88
CA VAL A 309 -9.51 5.69 -8.83
C VAL A 309 -11.02 5.91 -9.03
N GLN A 310 -11.56 7.05 -8.59
CA GLN A 310 -12.91 7.45 -9.00
C GLN A 310 -12.87 7.93 -10.46
N LYS A 311 -13.57 7.23 -11.37
CA LYS A 311 -13.92 7.79 -12.67
C LYS A 311 -15.03 8.82 -12.47
N GLY A 312 -14.72 10.10 -12.67
CA GLY A 312 -15.73 11.17 -12.73
C GLY A 312 -16.37 11.23 -14.11
N ASN A 313 -17.71 11.38 -14.12
CA ASN A 313 -18.52 11.85 -15.26
C ASN A 313 -18.19 13.30 -15.62
#